data_AF-A0A246HMD8-F1
#
_entry.id   AF-A0A246HMD8-F1
#
_cell.length_a   1.000
_cell.length_b   1.000
_cell.length_c   1.000
_cell.angle_alpha   90.00
_cell.angle_beta   90.00
_cell.angle_gamma   90.00
#
_symmetry.space_group_name_H-M   'P 1'
#
loop_
_entity.id
_entity.type
_entity.pdbx_description
1 polymer ?
#
loop_
_entity_poly.entity_id
_entity_poly.type
_entity_poly.pdbx_seq_one_letter_code
_entity_poly.pdbx_strand_id
1 'polypeptide(L)'
;MAYAAQAGEVLSQRLSDIADPRVERLQARLAERSEPSAAVTVSVWIDATGSITDSRFDSLGDAAADADLRAVLRATRLSSAPPPDMRQPLNLGLSLIPTAAGDTPVP
;
A
#
# COMPACT_ATOMS: atom_id res chain seq x y z
N MET A 1 -15.46 -1.81 -10.27
CA MET A 1 -15.28 -1.28 -8.90
C MET A 1 -14.61 -2.29 -7.94
N ALA A 2 -14.85 -3.60 -8.04
CA ALA A 2 -14.32 -4.59 -7.08
C ALA A 2 -12.77 -4.75 -7.05
N TYR A 3 -12.09 -4.58 -8.19
CA TYR A 3 -10.64 -4.84 -8.25
C TYR A 3 -9.81 -3.82 -7.46
N ALA A 4 -10.15 -2.53 -7.51
CA ALA A 4 -9.43 -1.50 -6.75
C ALA A 4 -9.59 -1.68 -5.24
N ALA A 5 -10.78 -2.09 -4.79
CA ALA A 5 -11.02 -2.42 -3.38
C ALA A 5 -10.20 -3.65 -2.95
N GLN A 6 -10.21 -4.71 -3.76
CA GLN A 6 -9.41 -5.92 -3.47
C GLN A 6 -7.91 -5.64 -3.46
N ALA A 7 -7.41 -4.85 -4.42
CA ALA A 7 -6.02 -4.43 -4.44
C ALA A 7 -5.68 -3.59 -3.19
N GLY A 8 -6.55 -2.65 -2.81
CA GLY A 8 -6.41 -1.88 -1.59
C GLY A 8 -6.37 -2.73 -0.32
N GLU A 9 -7.22 -3.76 -0.22
CA GLU A 9 -7.22 -4.71 0.90
C GLU A 9 -5.92 -5.53 0.98
N VAL A 10 -5.48 -6.11 -0.14
CA VAL A 10 -4.23 -6.88 -0.20
C VAL A 10 -3.03 -6.00 0.20
N LEU A 11 -3.01 -4.76 -0.29
CA LEU A 11 -1.96 -3.80 0.04
C LEU A 11 -2.02 -3.40 1.52
N SER A 12 -3.20 -3.12 2.05
CA SER A 12 -3.39 -2.79 3.47
C SER A 12 -2.95 -3.94 4.38
N GLN A 13 -3.32 -5.17 4.05
CA GLN A 13 -2.89 -6.37 4.76
C GLN A 13 -1.37 -6.53 4.70
N ARG A 14 -0.74 -6.21 3.55
CA ARG A 14 0.71 -6.28 3.42
C ARG A 14 1.44 -5.17 4.14
N LEU A 15 0.85 -3.98 4.22
CA LEU A 15 1.35 -2.85 5.01
C LEU A 15 1.09 -2.99 6.51
N SER A 16 0.25 -3.95 6.91
CA SER A 16 0.03 -4.35 8.30
C SER A 16 0.91 -5.54 8.72
N ASP A 17 1.60 -6.17 7.77
CA ASP A 17 2.48 -7.31 7.99
C ASP A 17 3.82 -6.84 8.56
N ILE A 18 3.87 -6.58 9.87
CA ILE A 18 5.09 -6.21 10.61
C ILE A 18 6.18 -7.30 10.59
N ALA A 19 5.88 -8.49 10.05
CA ALA A 19 6.90 -9.49 9.75
C ALA A 19 7.88 -9.03 8.66
N ASP A 20 7.46 -8.08 7.80
CA ASP A 20 8.33 -7.49 6.79
C ASP A 20 9.12 -6.33 7.41
N PRO A 21 10.47 -6.37 7.44
CA PRO A 21 11.29 -5.32 8.08
C PRO A 21 11.16 -3.96 7.37
N ARG A 22 10.59 -3.96 6.18
CA ARG A 22 10.22 -2.76 5.42
C ARG A 22 9.00 -2.06 6.01
N VAL A 23 8.00 -2.87 6.34
CA VAL A 23 6.75 -2.43 6.96
C VAL A 23 7.01 -1.96 8.38
N GLU A 24 7.82 -2.68 9.15
CA GLU A 24 8.23 -2.27 10.50
C GLU A 24 8.86 -0.87 10.49
N ARG A 25 9.84 -0.64 9.60
CA ARG A 25 10.50 0.67 9.45
C ARG A 25 9.55 1.76 9.00
N LEU A 26 8.63 1.45 8.09
CA LEU A 26 7.59 2.39 7.64
C LEU A 26 6.66 2.77 8.80
N GLN A 27 6.19 1.80 9.59
CA GLN A 27 5.31 2.03 10.75
C GLN A 27 6.02 2.84 11.84
N ALA A 28 7.29 2.53 12.13
CA ALA A 28 8.10 3.29 13.08
C ALA A 28 8.23 4.77 12.64
N ARG A 29 8.49 5.02 11.35
CA ARG A 29 8.57 6.39 10.78
C ARG A 29 7.25 7.15 10.92
N LEU A 30 6.13 6.50 10.63
CA LEU A 30 4.80 7.10 10.75
C LEU A 30 4.47 7.42 12.22
N ALA A 31 4.81 6.52 13.14
CA ALA A 31 4.64 6.71 14.57
C ALA A 31 5.49 7.88 15.10
N GLU A 32 6.76 7.99 14.68
CA GLU A 32 7.63 9.12 15.03
C GLU A 32 7.09 10.47 14.52
N ARG A 33 6.43 10.47 13.36
CA ARG A 33 5.86 11.69 12.77
C ARG A 33 4.56 12.15 13.44
N SER A 34 3.90 11.32 14.26
CA SER A 34 2.56 11.58 14.80
C SER A 34 1.58 12.11 13.74
N GLU A 35 1.75 11.66 12.50
CA GLU A 35 0.83 12.01 11.41
C GLU A 35 -0.33 11.02 11.43
N PRO A 36 -1.58 11.49 11.67
CA PRO A 36 -2.71 10.62 11.90
C PRO A 36 -3.16 9.89 10.63
N SER A 37 -2.76 10.34 9.43
CA SER A 37 -3.04 9.67 8.16
C SER A 37 -2.18 10.25 7.06
N ALA A 38 -1.34 9.43 6.43
CA ALA A 38 -0.67 9.80 5.20
C ALA A 38 -1.45 9.20 4.01
N ALA A 39 -2.12 10.07 3.25
CA ALA A 39 -2.82 9.67 2.02
C ALA A 39 -1.84 9.73 0.85
N VAL A 40 -1.57 8.59 0.24
CA VAL A 40 -0.71 8.49 -0.94
C VAL A 40 -1.46 7.92 -2.13
N THR A 41 -1.38 8.61 -3.26
CA THR A 41 -1.90 8.09 -4.53
C THR A 41 -0.83 7.27 -5.21
N VAL A 42 -1.09 5.99 -5.40
CA VAL A 42 -0.20 5.02 -6.05
C VAL A 42 -0.79 4.58 -7.38
N SER A 43 -0.14 4.93 -8.47
CA SER A 43 -0.31 4.37 -9.80
C SER A 43 0.44 3.04 -9.91
N VAL A 44 -0.26 1.93 -10.11
CA VAL A 44 0.37 0.62 -10.34
C VAL A 44 0.08 0.11 -11.75
N TRP A 45 1.10 -0.49 -12.36
CA TRP A 45 1.00 -1.28 -13.58
C TRP A 45 1.03 -2.74 -13.18
N ILE A 46 0.06 -3.49 -13.68
CA ILE A 46 -0.15 -4.88 -13.29
C ILE A 46 -0.22 -5.69 -14.56
N ASP A 47 0.56 -6.75 -14.67
CA ASP A 47 0.51 -7.64 -15.82
C ASP A 47 -0.79 -8.48 -15.83
N ALA A 48 -1.13 -9.09 -16.97
CA ALA A 48 -2.26 -10.01 -17.11
C ALA A 48 -2.23 -11.19 -16.11
N THR A 49 -1.08 -11.46 -15.48
CA THR A 49 -0.91 -12.43 -14.40
C THR A 49 -1.27 -11.92 -13.00
N GLY A 50 -1.60 -10.64 -12.83
CA GLY A 50 -1.81 -10.03 -11.50
C GLY A 50 -0.52 -9.61 -10.78
N SER A 51 0.62 -9.63 -11.46
CA SER A 51 1.90 -9.20 -10.87
C SER A 51 2.13 -7.72 -11.13
N ILE A 52 2.53 -6.97 -10.10
CA ILE A 52 2.90 -5.55 -10.26
C ILE A 52 4.21 -5.49 -11.05
N THR A 53 4.16 -4.91 -12.25
CA THR A 53 5.33 -4.72 -13.11
C THR A 53 6.03 -3.40 -12.85
N ASP A 54 5.24 -2.36 -12.56
CA ASP A 54 5.74 -1.04 -12.22
C ASP A 54 4.81 -0.36 -11.22
N SER A 55 5.35 0.56 -10.43
CA SER A 55 4.59 1.31 -9.44
C SER A 55 5.18 2.71 -9.25
N ARG A 56 4.30 3.71 -9.35
CA ARG A 56 4.59 5.14 -9.23
C ARG A 56 3.63 5.75 -8.22
N PHE A 57 4.11 6.62 -7.35
CA PHE A 57 3.25 7.29 -6.38
C PHE A 57 3.79 8.67 -6.05
N ASP A 58 2.93 9.50 -5.45
CA ASP A 58 3.34 10.78 -4.90
C ASP A 58 4.08 10.53 -3.59
N SER A 59 5.35 10.94 -3.49
CA SER A 59 6.16 10.62 -2.32
C SER A 59 5.52 11.13 -1.03
N LEU A 60 5.53 10.30 0.01
CA LEU A 60 4.98 10.57 1.35
C LEU A 60 5.69 11.71 2.12
N GLY A 61 6.59 12.46 1.48
CA GLY A 61 7.45 13.45 2.12
C GLY A 61 8.67 12.84 2.84
N ASP A 62 8.87 11.53 2.77
CA ASP A 62 10.04 10.83 3.29
C ASP A 62 10.57 9.81 2.26
N ALA A 63 11.82 10.00 1.84
CA ALA A 63 12.43 9.19 0.79
C ALA A 63 12.68 7.73 1.20
N ALA A 64 12.84 7.45 2.50
CA ALA A 64 13.04 6.09 2.98
C ALA A 64 11.69 5.37 3.13
N ALA A 65 10.67 6.05 3.65
CA ALA A 65 9.29 5.55 3.68
C ALA A 65 8.77 5.26 2.27
N ASP A 66 9.08 6.14 1.30
CA ASP A 66 8.83 5.94 -0.13
C ASP A 66 9.54 4.68 -0.64
N ALA A 67 10.84 4.55 -0.38
CA ALA A 67 11.62 3.40 -0.84
C ALA A 67 11.09 2.07 -0.26
N ASP A 68 10.74 2.04 1.03
CA ASP A 68 10.18 0.85 1.68
C ASP A 68 8.76 0.55 1.17
N LEU A 69 7.88 1.56 1.05
CA LEU A 69 6.56 1.39 0.43
C LEU A 69 6.68 0.82 -0.98
N ARG A 70 7.53 1.43 -1.82
CA ARG A 70 7.77 0.95 -3.19
C ARG A 70 8.27 -0.49 -3.23
N ALA A 71 9.17 -0.84 -2.31
CA ALA A 71 9.72 -2.18 -2.22
C ALA A 71 8.69 -3.21 -1.74
N VAL A 72 7.83 -2.86 -0.78
CA VAL A 72 6.70 -3.70 -0.33
C VAL A 72 5.69 -3.87 -1.45
N LEU A 73 5.29 -2.79 -2.12
CA LEU A 73 4.38 -2.82 -3.28
C LEU A 73 4.94 -3.74 -4.38
N ARG A 74 6.21 -3.59 -4.74
CA ARG A 74 6.85 -4.41 -5.79
C ARG A 74 7.04 -5.88 -5.38
N ALA A 75 7.15 -6.16 -4.08
CA ALA A 75 7.21 -7.52 -3.55
C ALA A 75 5.81 -8.13 -3.37
N THR A 76 4.76 -7.32 -3.39
CA THR A 76 3.38 -7.77 -3.24
C THR A 76 2.89 -8.33 -4.56
N ARG A 77 2.44 -9.57 -4.54
CA ARG A 77 1.74 -10.19 -5.66
C ARG A 77 0.25 -10.05 -5.41
N LEU A 78 -0.46 -9.37 -6.31
CA LEU A 78 -1.91 -9.34 -6.23
C LEU A 78 -2.44 -10.72 -6.60
N SER A 79 -3.36 -11.25 -5.80
CA SER A 79 -3.93 -12.58 -6.04
C SER A 79 -4.89 -12.60 -7.25
N SER A 80 -5.21 -11.42 -7.78
CA SER A 80 -6.19 -11.24 -8.86
C SER A 80 -5.55 -10.50 -10.03
N ALA A 81 -5.75 -11.03 -11.23
CA ALA A 81 -5.35 -10.35 -12.47
C ALA A 81 -6.24 -9.12 -12.72
N PRO A 82 -5.67 -7.99 -13.18
CA PRO A 82 -6.46 -6.84 -13.57
C PRO A 82 -7.40 -7.27 -14.71
N PRO A 83 -8.70 -6.90 -14.66
CA PRO A 83 -9.61 -7.21 -15.75
C PRO A 83 -9.06 -6.63 -17.08
N PRO A 84 -9.19 -7.34 -18.21
CA PRO A 84 -8.64 -6.90 -19.50
C PRO A 84 -9.27 -5.60 -20.01
N ASP A 85 -10.48 -5.26 -19.53
CA ASP A 85 -11.17 -4.00 -19.83
C ASP A 85 -10.69 -2.83 -18.94
N MET A 86 -9.77 -3.09 -18.00
CA MET A 86 -9.33 -2.11 -17.01
C MET A 86 -8.21 -1.23 -17.55
N ARG A 87 -8.44 0.09 -17.56
CA ARG A 87 -7.48 1.11 -17.98
C ARG A 87 -6.33 1.20 -16.96
N GLN A 88 -5.12 0.85 -17.38
CA GLN A 88 -3.89 1.11 -16.65
C GLN A 88 -3.33 2.51 -16.96
N PRO A 89 -2.64 3.17 -16.01
CA PRO A 89 -2.31 2.71 -14.67
C PRO A 89 -3.48 2.77 -13.68
N LEU A 90 -3.55 1.81 -12.77
CA LEU A 90 -4.55 1.83 -11.72
C LEU A 90 -4.09 2.76 -10.60
N ASN A 91 -4.81 3.85 -10.38
CA ASN A 91 -4.54 4.78 -9.29
C ASN A 91 -5.30 4.33 -8.04
N LEU A 92 -4.56 3.96 -7.01
CA LEU A 92 -5.07 3.57 -5.71
C LEU A 92 -4.69 4.65 -4.70
N GLY A 93 -5.69 5.25 -4.05
CA GLY A 93 -5.44 6.05 -2.86
C GLY A 93 -5.25 5.11 -1.67
N LEU A 94 -4.03 5.04 -1.13
CA LEU A 94 -3.74 4.32 0.10
C LEU A 94 -3.70 5.32 1.25
N SER A 95 -4.49 5.06 2.28
CA SER A 95 -4.38 5.76 3.55
C SER A 95 -3.52 4.92 4.48
N LEU A 96 -2.30 5.38 4.75
CA LEU A 96 -1.45 4.81 5.79
C LEU A 96 -1.93 5.34 7.12
N ILE A 97 -2.65 4.49 7.84
CA ILE A 97 -2.97 4.68 9.24
C ILE A 97 -1.88 3.96 10.04
N PRO A 98 -1.10 4.66 10.88
CA PRO A 98 -0.23 3.96 11.81
C PRO A 98 -1.11 3.02 12.63
N THR A 99 -0.69 1.76 12.77
CA THR A 99 -1.38 0.85 13.69
C THR A 99 -1.09 1.36 15.10
N ALA A 100 -1.89 2.32 15.56
CA ALA A 100 -1.94 2.66 16.95
C ALA A 100 -2.47 1.42 17.64
N ALA A 101 -1.61 0.75 18.43
CA ALA A 101 -2.01 -0.34 19.29
C ALA A 101 -3.23 0.12 20.12
N GLY A 102 -4.43 -0.28 19.71
CA GLY A 102 -5.66 0.22 20.29
C GLY A 102 -6.87 0.23 19.36
N ASP A 103 -7.06 -0.79 18.50
CA ASP A 103 -8.41 -1.10 18.03
C ASP A 103 -9.18 -1.65 19.24
N THR A 104 -9.93 -0.77 19.90
CA THR A 104 -11.02 -1.20 20.78
C THR A 104 -12.27 -1.16 19.91
N PRO A 105 -12.86 -2.31 19.52
CA PRO A 105 -14.15 -2.30 18.85
C PRO A 105 -15.17 -1.66 19.79
N VAL A 106 -15.79 -0.57 19.33
CA VAL A 106 -16.89 0.09 20.04
C VAL A 106 -18.09 -0.88 20.09
N PRO A 107 -18.65 -1.17 21.29
CA PRO A 107 -19.77 -2.10 21.45
C PRO A 107 -21.11 -1.55 20.95
#